data_AF-A0A7X8IGM4-F1
#
_entry.id   AF-A0A7X8IGM4-F1
#
_cell.length_a   1.000
_cell.length_b   1.000
_cell.length_c   1.000
_cell.angle_alpha   90.00
_cell.angle_beta   90.00
_cell.angle_gamma   90.00
#
_symmetry.space_group_name_H-M   'P 1'
#
loop_
_entity.id
_entity.type
_entity.pdbx_description
1 polymer ?
#
loop_
_entity_poly.entity_id
_entity_poly.type
_entity_poly.pdbx_seq_one_letter_code
_entity_poly.pdbx_strand_id
1 'polypeptide(L)'
;MKKNIKLFFIVGLIFTYTNFFAFEKIVFEEKNEFNGLTEKYIFHPSDEQFQQCQNVVASYDDDNKLRKISYFLSSELQKQTGFQYQEEFYENDVLVEYKCIFSDEEFAKKGIKYRIEKVDNKDNPYMYGLSDGSHSVFFPADFFVSQYPCYNLKYLSALFFRDEGAKGNRYVFSKKLSKGASFVTVSSEIEKLTKHDIDNIQKISTFFGNEQIAEIYNCKVRVVSAGKEYTAYIQKNFARGISKNMFCLLAYCTMGLNENLYLFATAFIEAEKK
;
A
#
# COMPACT_ATOMS: atom_id res chain seq x y z
N MET A 1 -17.92 12.19 -23.79
CA MET A 1 -17.75 12.75 -22.43
C MET A 1 -16.63 12.00 -21.73
N LYS A 2 -15.56 12.70 -21.34
CA LYS A 2 -14.39 12.12 -20.65
C LYS A 2 -14.81 11.69 -19.25
N LYS A 3 -14.89 10.37 -19.00
CA LYS A 3 -14.89 9.83 -17.63
C LYS A 3 -13.51 10.13 -17.04
N ASN A 4 -13.43 11.20 -16.26
CA ASN A 4 -12.30 11.45 -15.38
C ASN A 4 -12.27 10.31 -14.36
N ILE A 5 -11.41 9.32 -14.59
CA ILE A 5 -10.96 8.37 -13.57
C ILE A 5 -10.17 9.24 -12.57
N LYS A 6 -10.86 9.73 -11.54
CA LYS A 6 -10.20 10.33 -10.40
C LYS A 6 -9.47 9.21 -9.65
N LEU A 7 -8.17 9.40 -9.60
CA LEU A 7 -7.17 8.81 -8.72
C LEU A 7 -7.76 8.34 -7.38
N PHE A 8 -7.31 7.15 -6.96
CA PHE A 8 -7.41 6.57 -5.62
C PHE A 8 -7.40 7.66 -4.53
N PHE A 9 -8.58 8.01 -4.02
CA PHE A 9 -8.72 8.76 -2.78
C PHE A 9 -9.77 8.03 -1.95
N ILE A 10 -9.24 7.36 -0.92
CA ILE A 10 -9.78 7.20 0.42
C ILE A 10 -11.23 6.74 0.53
N VAL A 11 -11.36 5.49 0.99
CA VAL A 11 -12.56 4.88 1.56
C VAL A 11 -12.84 5.55 2.90
N GLY A 12 -13.19 6.84 2.89
CA GLY A 12 -13.99 7.43 3.94
C GLY A 12 -15.42 6.92 3.74
N LEU A 13 -15.66 5.64 4.01
CA LEU A 13 -17.03 5.19 4.24
C LEU A 13 -17.41 5.80 5.58
N ILE A 14 -18.02 6.98 5.53
CA ILE A 14 -18.49 7.68 6.73
C ILE A 14 -19.69 6.87 7.23
N PHE A 15 -19.41 5.87 8.08
CA PHE A 15 -20.42 5.20 8.86
C PHE A 15 -20.74 6.11 10.05
N THR A 16 -21.71 7.01 9.90
CA THR A 16 -22.21 7.75 11.06
C THR A 16 -22.80 6.73 12.04
N TYR A 17 -22.11 6.53 13.17
CA TYR A 17 -22.41 5.61 14.28
C TYR A 17 -23.82 5.77 14.89
N THR A 18 -24.61 6.73 14.41
CA THR A 18 -25.74 7.24 15.16
C THR A 18 -26.94 6.30 15.27
N ASN A 19 -27.01 5.14 14.59
CA ASN A 19 -27.97 4.06 14.89
C ASN A 19 -27.67 2.79 14.06
N PHE A 20 -27.01 1.78 14.63
CA PHE A 20 -26.97 0.45 14.01
C PHE A 20 -28.30 -0.28 14.26
N PHE A 21 -29.14 -0.37 13.23
CA PHE A 21 -30.28 -1.27 13.23
C PHE A 21 -29.80 -2.69 12.91
N ALA A 22 -29.44 -3.43 13.97
CA ALA A 22 -28.93 -4.79 13.84
C ALA A 22 -30.05 -5.82 13.98
N PHE A 23 -29.96 -6.89 13.19
CA PHE A 23 -30.79 -8.08 13.34
C PHE A 23 -30.47 -8.83 14.63
N GLU A 24 -29.18 -8.88 14.98
CA GLU A 24 -28.69 -9.52 16.20
C GLU A 24 -27.60 -8.65 16.84
N LYS A 25 -27.67 -8.52 18.17
CA LYS A 25 -26.64 -7.90 19.00
C LYS A 25 -26.07 -8.93 19.97
N ILE A 26 -24.76 -9.12 19.92
CA ILE A 26 -24.01 -10.00 20.83
C ILE A 26 -23.13 -9.13 21.72
N VAL A 27 -23.18 -9.36 23.03
CA VAL A 27 -22.31 -8.69 24.00
C VAL A 27 -21.31 -9.73 24.51
N PHE A 28 -20.02 -9.45 24.37
CA PHE A 28 -18.98 -10.37 24.84
C PHE A 28 -18.72 -10.16 26.33
N GLU A 29 -18.62 -11.27 27.08
CA GLU A 29 -18.34 -11.24 28.52
C GLU A 29 -16.88 -10.92 28.83
N GLU A 30 -15.96 -11.30 27.93
CA GLU A 30 -14.53 -11.04 28.08
C GLU A 30 -14.20 -9.57 27.82
N LYS A 31 -13.37 -8.99 28.69
CA LYS A 31 -12.87 -7.61 28.54
C LYS A 31 -11.97 -7.51 27.32
N ASN A 32 -12.13 -6.42 26.56
CA ASN A 32 -11.29 -6.14 25.40
C ASN A 32 -9.91 -5.56 25.76
N GLU A 33 -9.13 -5.23 24.73
CA GLU A 33 -7.79 -4.59 24.85
C GLU A 33 -7.79 -3.23 25.57
N PHE A 34 -8.96 -2.62 25.78
CA PHE A 34 -9.18 -1.37 26.52
C PHE A 34 -9.80 -1.61 27.92
N ASN A 35 -9.81 -2.86 28.40
CA ASN A 35 -10.39 -3.29 29.68
C ASN A 35 -11.91 -3.08 29.83
N GLY A 36 -12.62 -2.79 28.73
CA GLY A 36 -14.06 -2.55 28.69
C GLY A 36 -14.84 -3.58 27.88
N LEU A 37 -16.06 -3.21 27.48
CA LEU A 37 -17.04 -4.07 26.82
C LEU A 37 -16.79 -4.19 25.31
N THR A 38 -17.14 -5.34 24.71
CA THR A 38 -17.28 -5.47 23.25
C THR A 38 -18.71 -5.83 22.87
N GLU A 39 -19.21 -5.19 21.83
CA GLU A 39 -20.53 -5.45 21.25
C GLU A 39 -20.38 -5.76 19.76
N LYS A 40 -21.03 -6.82 19.28
CA LYS A 40 -21.11 -7.16 17.87
C LYS A 40 -22.54 -7.00 17.37
N TYR A 41 -22.67 -6.31 16.25
CA TYR A 41 -23.90 -6.00 15.56
C TYR A 41 -23.91 -6.76 14.22
N ILE A 42 -24.86 -7.67 14.04
CA ILE A 42 -25.01 -8.46 12.80
C ILE A 42 -26.21 -7.93 12.04
N PHE A 43 -26.04 -7.62 10.75
CA PHE A 43 -27.10 -7.09 9.89
C PHE A 43 -27.80 -8.21 9.13
N HIS A 44 -29.10 -8.04 8.86
CA HIS A 44 -29.84 -8.98 8.04
C HIS A 44 -29.42 -8.82 6.56
N PRO A 45 -29.33 -9.90 5.75
CA PRO A 45 -28.93 -9.80 4.34
C PRO A 45 -29.81 -8.88 3.46
N SER A 46 -31.03 -8.57 3.90
CA SER A 46 -31.92 -7.63 3.21
C SER A 46 -31.71 -6.17 3.58
N ASP A 47 -30.89 -5.88 4.60
CA ASP A 47 -30.67 -4.53 5.09
C ASP A 47 -29.74 -3.75 4.15
N GLU A 48 -29.98 -2.45 4.01
CA GLU A 48 -29.13 -1.57 3.21
C GLU A 48 -27.69 -1.55 3.78
N GLN A 49 -27.55 -1.58 5.11
CA GLN A 49 -26.26 -1.66 5.80
C GLN A 49 -25.48 -2.92 5.43
N PHE A 50 -26.17 -4.06 5.16
CA PHE A 50 -25.52 -5.31 4.79
C PHE A 50 -24.79 -5.22 3.44
N GLN A 51 -25.27 -4.36 2.54
CA GLN A 51 -24.59 -4.09 1.26
C GLN A 51 -23.21 -3.48 1.48
N GLN A 52 -23.00 -2.78 2.60
CA GLN A 52 -21.72 -2.17 2.95
C GLN A 52 -20.90 -3.08 3.87
N CYS A 53 -21.48 -3.56 4.96
CA CYS A 53 -20.81 -4.39 5.95
C CYS A 53 -21.72 -5.49 6.49
N GLN A 54 -21.19 -6.69 6.67
CA GLN A 54 -21.95 -7.84 7.16
C GLN A 54 -22.21 -7.75 8.66
N ASN A 55 -21.24 -7.20 9.39
CA ASN A 55 -21.32 -6.97 10.81
C ASN A 55 -20.34 -5.87 11.24
N VAL A 56 -20.59 -5.34 12.43
CA VAL A 56 -19.76 -4.34 13.09
C VAL A 56 -19.42 -4.82 14.49
N VAL A 57 -18.19 -4.57 14.94
CA VAL A 57 -17.76 -4.82 16.32
C VAL A 57 -17.32 -3.51 16.94
N ALA A 58 -17.99 -3.09 18.02
CA ALA A 58 -17.65 -1.89 18.79
C ALA A 58 -16.96 -2.29 20.10
N SER A 59 -15.84 -1.65 20.40
CA SER A 59 -15.06 -1.86 21.63
C SER A 59 -15.01 -0.56 22.43
N TYR A 60 -15.40 -0.65 23.70
CA TYR A 60 -15.42 0.45 24.65
C TYR A 60 -14.35 0.26 25.72
N ASP A 61 -13.95 1.35 26.37
CA ASP A 61 -13.14 1.30 27.59
C ASP A 61 -14.01 1.03 28.84
N ASP A 62 -13.39 1.02 30.02
CA ASP A 62 -14.04 0.78 31.31
C ASP A 62 -14.97 1.93 31.74
N ASP A 63 -14.82 3.12 31.15
CA ASP A 63 -15.72 4.26 31.30
C ASP A 63 -16.90 4.24 30.30
N ASN A 64 -17.07 3.15 29.54
CA ASN A 64 -18.03 3.01 28.43
C ASN A 64 -17.85 4.03 27.29
N LYS A 65 -16.65 4.59 27.11
CA LYS A 65 -16.35 5.43 25.93
C LYS A 65 -15.93 4.56 24.76
N LEU A 66 -16.41 4.91 23.58
CA LEU A 66 -16.07 4.19 22.36
C LEU A 66 -14.59 4.38 22.03
N ARG A 67 -13.85 3.29 21.84
CA ARG A 67 -12.42 3.32 21.50
C ARG A 67 -12.13 2.79 20.11
N LYS A 68 -12.88 1.79 19.65
CA LYS A 68 -12.67 1.16 18.34
C LYS A 68 -13.96 0.67 17.73
N ILE A 69 -14.10 0.80 16.41
CA ILE A 69 -15.12 0.11 15.63
C ILE A 69 -14.44 -0.69 14.51
N SER A 70 -14.78 -1.97 14.37
CA SER A 70 -14.35 -2.83 13.26
C SER A 70 -15.53 -3.12 12.33
N TYR A 71 -15.45 -2.66 11.08
CA TYR A 71 -16.44 -2.86 10.02
C TYR A 71 -16.02 -4.01 9.11
N PHE A 72 -16.74 -5.13 9.17
CA PHE A 72 -16.48 -6.29 8.31
C PHE A 72 -17.21 -6.12 6.99
N LEU A 73 -16.46 -5.81 5.93
CA LEU A 73 -17.04 -5.37 4.67
C LEU A 73 -17.77 -6.52 3.95
N SER A 74 -18.84 -6.19 3.25
CA SER A 74 -19.59 -7.13 2.40
C SER A 74 -18.72 -7.65 1.26
N SER A 75 -18.96 -8.87 0.77
CA SER A 75 -18.20 -9.44 -0.34
C SER A 75 -18.20 -8.56 -1.60
N GLU A 76 -19.25 -7.77 -1.81
CA GLU A 76 -19.30 -6.81 -2.92
C GLU A 76 -18.33 -5.64 -2.69
N LEU A 77 -18.36 -5.04 -1.50
CA LEU A 77 -17.48 -3.94 -1.16
C LEU A 77 -16.00 -4.36 -1.06
N GLN A 78 -15.73 -5.60 -0.60
CA GLN A 78 -14.39 -6.17 -0.65
C GLN A 78 -13.85 -6.24 -2.08
N LYS A 79 -14.68 -6.62 -3.07
CA LYS A 79 -14.28 -6.63 -4.50
C LYS A 79 -14.01 -5.24 -5.05
N GLN A 80 -14.73 -4.22 -4.58
CA GLN A 80 -14.57 -2.84 -5.03
C GLN A 80 -13.34 -2.16 -4.42
N THR A 81 -13.09 -2.40 -3.13
CA THR A 81 -12.08 -1.68 -2.35
C THR A 81 -10.79 -2.48 -2.15
N GLY A 82 -10.87 -3.80 -2.15
CA GLY A 82 -9.77 -4.70 -1.80
C GLY A 82 -9.61 -4.94 -0.29
N PHE A 83 -10.42 -4.31 0.56
CA PHE A 83 -10.34 -4.47 2.02
C PHE A 83 -11.26 -5.57 2.50
N GLN A 84 -10.81 -6.38 3.46
CA GLN A 84 -11.63 -7.35 4.16
C GLN A 84 -12.44 -6.68 5.28
N TYR A 85 -11.79 -5.82 6.05
CA TYR A 85 -12.43 -5.01 7.09
C TYR A 85 -11.64 -3.72 7.35
N GLN A 86 -12.32 -2.74 7.95
CA GLN A 86 -11.74 -1.47 8.37
C GLN A 86 -11.93 -1.31 9.87
N GLU A 87 -10.89 -0.85 10.56
CA GLU A 87 -10.96 -0.43 11.95
C GLU A 87 -10.91 1.10 12.02
N GLU A 88 -11.72 1.67 12.89
CA GLU A 88 -11.73 3.08 13.26
C GLU A 88 -11.34 3.20 14.72
N PHE A 89 -10.45 4.13 15.04
CA PHE A 89 -9.98 4.38 16.40
C PHE A 89 -10.37 5.77 16.87
N TYR A 90 -10.84 5.84 18.11
CA TYR A 90 -11.41 7.03 18.71
C TYR A 90 -10.61 7.45 19.95
N GLU A 91 -10.37 8.75 20.06
CA GLU A 91 -9.81 9.42 21.24
C GLU A 91 -10.72 10.58 21.64
N ASN A 92 -11.22 10.56 22.87
CA ASN A 92 -12.15 11.58 23.37
C ASN A 92 -13.34 11.83 22.43
N ASP A 93 -13.95 10.73 21.94
CA ASP A 93 -15.09 10.73 21.00
C ASP A 93 -14.77 11.33 19.61
N VAL A 94 -13.48 11.56 19.30
CA VAL A 94 -13.01 12.02 17.99
C VAL A 94 -12.33 10.87 17.27
N LEU A 95 -12.68 10.67 15.99
CA LEU A 95 -12.04 9.71 15.11
C LEU A 95 -10.63 10.19 14.74
N VAL A 96 -9.60 9.42 15.10
CA VAL A 96 -8.20 9.81 14.91
C VAL A 96 -7.45 8.97 13.88
N GLU A 97 -7.88 7.72 13.67
CA GLU A 97 -7.17 6.78 12.82
C GLU A 97 -8.12 5.75 12.19
N TYR A 98 -7.82 5.42 10.94
CA TYR A 98 -8.36 4.27 10.23
C TYR A 98 -7.26 3.25 10.01
N LYS A 99 -7.57 1.98 10.19
CA LYS A 99 -6.72 0.86 9.78
C LYS A 99 -7.48 -0.06 8.84
N CYS A 100 -7.16 -0.01 7.55
CA CYS A 100 -7.82 -0.81 6.53
C CYS A 100 -7.02 -2.10 6.27
N ILE A 101 -7.63 -3.25 6.53
CA ILE A 101 -7.02 -4.57 6.33
C ILE A 101 -7.34 -5.07 4.94
N PHE A 102 -6.31 -5.37 4.15
CA PHE A 102 -6.47 -5.93 2.80
C PHE A 102 -6.90 -7.40 2.87
N SER A 103 -7.65 -7.85 1.87
CA SER A 103 -7.93 -9.27 1.69
C SER A 103 -6.65 -10.06 1.38
N ASP A 104 -6.67 -11.38 1.60
CA ASP A 104 -5.52 -12.25 1.27
C ASP A 104 -5.14 -12.17 -0.22
N GLU A 105 -6.14 -11.99 -1.09
CA GLU A 105 -5.92 -11.80 -2.53
C GLU A 105 -5.16 -10.51 -2.81
N GLU A 106 -5.54 -9.39 -2.17
CA GLU A 106 -4.84 -8.13 -2.32
C GLU A 106 -3.46 -8.15 -1.64
N PHE A 107 -3.31 -8.83 -0.50
CA PHE A 107 -2.02 -9.04 0.13
C PHE A 107 -1.06 -9.78 -0.80
N ALA A 108 -1.51 -10.84 -1.49
CA ALA A 108 -0.69 -11.57 -2.45
C ALA A 108 -0.22 -10.70 -3.62
N LYS A 109 -1.03 -9.72 -4.05
CA LYS A 109 -0.69 -8.77 -5.13
C LYS A 109 0.22 -7.64 -4.65
N LYS A 110 -0.07 -7.07 -3.49
CA LYS A 110 0.53 -5.83 -2.98
C LYS A 110 1.73 -6.03 -2.07
N GLY A 111 1.78 -7.17 -1.38
CA GLY A 111 2.69 -7.39 -0.27
C GLY A 111 2.37 -6.53 0.96
N ILE A 112 1.12 -6.05 1.07
CA ILE A 112 0.66 -5.18 2.17
C ILE A 112 -0.57 -5.80 2.81
N LYS A 113 -0.46 -6.09 4.10
CA LYS A 113 -1.54 -6.67 4.90
C LYS A 113 -2.53 -5.60 5.33
N TYR A 114 -2.04 -4.42 5.68
CA TYR A 114 -2.90 -3.30 6.02
C TYR A 114 -2.24 -1.95 5.80
N ARG A 115 -3.09 -0.93 5.70
CA ARG A 115 -2.70 0.48 5.67
C ARG A 115 -3.29 1.21 6.88
N ILE A 116 -2.61 2.25 7.31
CA ILE A 116 -3.04 3.15 8.38
C ILE A 116 -3.24 4.54 7.78
N GLU A 117 -4.39 5.14 8.03
CA GLU A 117 -4.70 6.53 7.65
C GLU A 117 -5.00 7.31 8.94
N LYS A 118 -4.43 8.50 9.09
CA LYS A 118 -4.74 9.40 10.21
C LYS A 118 -5.65 10.53 9.75
N VAL A 119 -6.38 11.13 10.67
CA VAL A 119 -7.29 12.24 10.41
C VAL A 119 -6.63 13.55 10.85
N ASP A 120 -6.55 14.53 9.95
CA ASP A 120 -6.06 15.87 10.32
C ASP A 120 -7.12 16.71 11.06
N ASN A 121 -6.74 17.90 11.51
CA ASN A 121 -7.64 18.81 12.24
C ASN A 121 -8.76 19.43 11.38
N LYS A 122 -8.85 19.06 10.10
CA LYS A 122 -9.90 19.45 9.15
C LYS A 122 -10.69 18.22 8.68
N ASP A 123 -10.63 17.13 9.44
CA ASP A 123 -11.27 15.86 9.16
C ASP A 123 -10.84 15.22 7.83
N ASN A 124 -9.65 15.55 7.32
CA ASN A 124 -9.13 14.91 6.11
C ASN A 124 -8.27 13.71 6.48
N PRO A 125 -8.63 12.51 6.01
CA PRO A 125 -7.76 11.36 6.14
C PRO A 125 -6.54 11.50 5.24
N TYR A 126 -5.39 11.05 5.72
CA TYR A 126 -4.15 10.93 4.94
C TYR A 126 -3.45 9.62 5.27
N MET A 127 -2.79 9.02 4.27
CA MET A 127 -2.06 7.77 4.48
C MET A 127 -0.83 8.02 5.37
N TYR A 128 -0.84 7.39 6.54
CA TYR A 128 0.20 7.53 7.55
C TYR A 128 1.15 6.34 7.57
N GLY A 129 0.68 5.12 7.28
CA GLY A 129 1.54 3.94 7.32
C GLY A 129 1.07 2.76 6.51
N LEU A 130 2.01 1.84 6.26
CA LEU A 130 1.80 0.59 5.53
C LEU A 130 2.50 -0.54 6.26
N SER A 131 1.92 -1.74 6.24
CA SER A 131 2.53 -2.92 6.87
C SER A 131 2.31 -4.19 6.07
N ASP A 132 3.34 -5.05 6.04
CA ASP A 132 3.27 -6.42 5.52
C ASP A 132 2.75 -7.43 6.58
N GLY A 133 2.44 -6.95 7.79
CA GLY A 133 2.04 -7.74 8.95
C GLY A 133 3.16 -7.91 10.00
N SER A 134 4.42 -7.93 9.57
CA SER A 134 5.61 -8.12 10.43
C SER A 134 6.43 -6.84 10.60
N HIS A 135 6.44 -6.00 9.57
CA HIS A 135 7.14 -4.73 9.53
C HIS A 135 6.18 -3.63 9.12
N SER A 136 6.50 -2.39 9.48
CA SER A 136 5.73 -1.21 9.11
C SER A 136 6.63 -0.08 8.62
N VAL A 137 6.10 0.76 7.74
CA VAL A 137 6.70 2.04 7.38
C VAL A 137 5.70 3.14 7.65
N PHE A 138 6.19 4.28 8.14
CA PHE A 138 5.38 5.44 8.46
C PHE A 138 5.84 6.67 7.67
N PHE A 139 4.89 7.53 7.34
CA PHE A 139 5.09 8.69 6.49
C PHE A 139 4.54 9.95 7.13
N PRO A 140 5.21 11.11 6.93
CA PRO A 140 4.57 12.41 7.09
C PRO A 140 3.37 12.57 6.14
N ALA A 141 2.41 13.42 6.51
CA ALA A 141 1.17 13.63 5.75
C ALA A 141 1.39 13.95 4.25
N ASP A 142 2.39 14.78 3.95
CA ASP A 142 2.69 15.25 2.58
C ASP A 142 3.80 14.47 1.88
N PHE A 143 4.15 13.29 2.38
CA PHE A 143 5.25 12.52 1.80
C PHE A 143 4.85 11.98 0.42
N PHE A 144 5.41 12.54 -0.66
CA PHE A 144 4.97 12.24 -2.04
C PHE A 144 4.97 10.74 -2.40
N VAL A 145 5.86 9.95 -1.79
CA VAL A 145 5.97 8.50 -2.02
C VAL A 145 4.80 7.74 -1.41
N SER A 146 4.12 8.29 -0.41
CA SER A 146 2.91 7.71 0.17
C SER A 146 1.83 7.51 -0.92
N GLN A 147 1.89 8.28 -2.01
CA GLN A 147 0.96 8.16 -3.14
C GLN A 147 1.35 7.09 -4.17
N TYR A 148 2.47 6.38 -3.97
CA TYR A 148 2.92 5.36 -4.91
C TYR A 148 2.12 4.07 -4.69
N PRO A 149 1.51 3.50 -5.75
CA PRO A 149 0.74 2.27 -5.59
C PRO A 149 1.67 1.12 -5.22
N CYS A 150 1.27 0.36 -4.22
CA CYS A 150 2.05 -0.80 -3.80
C CYS A 150 1.69 -2.03 -4.61
N TYR A 151 2.71 -2.69 -5.13
CA TYR A 151 2.64 -3.98 -5.80
C TYR A 151 3.87 -4.78 -5.40
N ASN A 152 3.73 -6.07 -5.07
CA ASN A 152 4.89 -6.92 -4.93
C ASN A 152 5.59 -7.03 -6.29
N LEU A 153 6.92 -6.90 -6.34
CA LEU A 153 7.69 -6.95 -7.58
C LEU A 153 7.47 -8.25 -8.37
N LYS A 154 7.21 -9.38 -7.69
CA LYS A 154 6.90 -10.66 -8.34
C LYS A 154 5.60 -10.58 -9.13
N TYR A 155 4.55 -10.04 -8.51
CA TYR A 155 3.26 -9.85 -9.15
C TYR A 155 3.37 -8.86 -10.31
N LEU A 156 4.04 -7.73 -10.06
CA LEU A 156 4.24 -6.68 -11.06
C LEU A 156 5.02 -7.21 -12.29
N SER A 157 6.08 -7.99 -12.06
CA SER A 157 6.81 -8.65 -13.14
C SER A 157 5.90 -9.54 -13.99
N ALA A 158 5.05 -10.36 -13.37
CA ALA A 158 4.14 -11.27 -14.08
C ALA A 158 3.11 -10.54 -14.94
N LEU A 159 2.62 -9.38 -14.49
CA LEU A 159 1.72 -8.53 -15.26
C LEU A 159 2.41 -7.88 -16.46
N PHE A 160 3.65 -7.41 -16.28
CA PHE A 160 4.37 -6.72 -17.36
C PHE A 160 4.58 -7.58 -18.60
N PHE A 161 4.68 -8.90 -18.45
CA PHE A 161 4.84 -9.81 -19.58
C PHE A 161 3.53 -10.09 -20.35
N ARG A 162 2.38 -9.60 -19.87
CA ARG A 162 1.05 -9.90 -20.42
C ARG A 162 0.30 -8.69 -20.99
N ASP A 163 0.85 -7.47 -20.91
CA ASP A 163 0.17 -6.26 -21.40
C ASP A 163 0.23 -6.18 -22.94
N GLU A 164 -0.93 -6.03 -23.58
CA GLU A 164 -1.28 -6.35 -24.99
C GLU A 164 -0.70 -5.41 -26.07
N GLY A 165 0.49 -4.86 -25.86
CA GLY A 165 1.12 -3.89 -26.78
C GLY A 165 2.44 -4.35 -27.40
N ALA A 166 2.90 -5.58 -27.11
CA ALA A 166 4.22 -6.07 -27.49
C ALA A 166 4.34 -6.24 -29.02
N LYS A 167 4.78 -5.19 -29.71
CA LYS A 167 5.35 -5.29 -31.07
C LYS A 167 6.88 -5.30 -30.96
N GLY A 168 7.45 -6.50 -30.86
CA GLY A 168 8.91 -6.73 -30.76
C GLY A 168 9.48 -6.56 -29.35
N ASN A 169 10.76 -6.19 -29.22
CA ASN A 169 11.52 -6.08 -27.96
C ASN A 169 11.10 -4.92 -27.02
N ARG A 170 9.89 -4.38 -27.19
CA ARG A 170 9.47 -3.07 -26.63
C ARG A 170 8.20 -3.24 -25.81
N TYR A 171 8.22 -2.71 -24.59
CA TYR A 171 7.07 -2.69 -23.71
C TYR A 171 6.79 -1.24 -23.28
N VAL A 172 5.73 -0.64 -23.82
CA VAL A 172 5.26 0.68 -23.40
C VAL A 172 4.30 0.47 -22.23
N PHE A 173 4.71 0.90 -21.04
CA PHE A 173 3.94 0.78 -19.81
C PHE A 173 2.65 1.57 -19.94
N SER A 174 1.53 1.03 -19.43
CA SER A 174 0.42 1.91 -19.07
C SER A 174 0.90 2.92 -18.02
N LYS A 175 0.48 4.19 -18.13
CA LYS A 175 0.86 5.27 -17.18
C LYS A 175 0.64 4.87 -15.72
N LYS A 176 -0.34 3.99 -15.46
CA LYS A 176 -0.70 3.44 -14.15
C LYS A 176 0.40 2.57 -13.51
N LEU A 177 1.24 1.91 -14.30
CA LEU A 177 2.27 0.99 -13.82
C LEU A 177 3.69 1.58 -13.89
N SER A 178 3.82 2.87 -14.22
CA SER A 178 5.12 3.53 -14.36
C SER A 178 5.81 3.87 -13.04
N LYS A 179 5.08 3.81 -11.93
CA LYS A 179 5.55 4.09 -10.57
C LYS A 179 4.93 3.11 -9.60
N GLY A 180 5.68 2.73 -8.56
CA GLY A 180 5.17 1.85 -7.52
C GLY A 180 6.09 1.75 -6.33
N ALA A 181 5.62 1.03 -5.31
CA ALA A 181 6.41 0.71 -4.14
C ALA A 181 6.28 -0.77 -3.76
N SER A 182 7.32 -1.32 -3.12
CA SER A 182 7.36 -2.72 -2.68
C SER A 182 8.21 -2.85 -1.43
N PHE A 183 7.78 -3.69 -0.49
CA PHE A 183 8.65 -4.15 0.58
C PHE A 183 9.73 -5.07 0.01
N VAL A 184 10.99 -4.79 0.32
CA VAL A 184 12.15 -5.53 -0.19
C VAL A 184 13.22 -5.69 0.88
N THR A 185 14.05 -6.71 0.72
CA THR A 185 15.33 -6.83 1.44
C THR A 185 16.47 -6.46 0.48
N VAL A 186 17.38 -5.60 0.90
CA VAL A 186 18.61 -5.29 0.14
C VAL A 186 19.57 -6.49 0.24
N SER A 187 19.93 -7.11 -0.89
CA SER A 187 20.74 -8.34 -0.91
C SER A 187 22.22 -8.12 -1.25
N SER A 188 22.59 -6.97 -1.80
CA SER A 188 23.98 -6.64 -2.15
C SER A 188 24.46 -5.35 -1.48
N GLU A 189 25.77 -5.16 -1.47
CA GLU A 189 26.35 -3.83 -1.29
C GLU A 189 26.00 -2.94 -2.49
N ILE A 190 26.18 -1.63 -2.32
CA ILE A 190 26.01 -0.68 -3.42
C ILE A 190 27.17 -0.82 -4.39
N GLU A 191 26.84 -1.00 -5.67
CA GLU A 191 27.80 -1.18 -6.75
C GLU A 191 27.78 0.03 -7.69
N LYS A 192 28.94 0.35 -8.27
CA LYS A 192 29.01 1.28 -9.41
C LYS A 192 28.38 0.62 -10.64
N LEU A 193 27.79 1.44 -11.51
CA LEU A 193 27.27 0.94 -12.78
C LEU A 193 28.39 0.45 -13.68
N THR A 194 28.15 -0.68 -14.35
CA THR A 194 28.99 -1.16 -15.44
C THR A 194 28.67 -0.42 -16.73
N LYS A 195 29.53 -0.53 -17.74
CA LYS A 195 29.23 -0.01 -19.09
C LYS A 195 27.90 -0.55 -19.64
N HIS A 196 27.65 -1.84 -19.42
CA HIS A 196 26.39 -2.47 -19.85
C HIS A 196 25.16 -1.87 -19.16
N ASP A 197 25.26 -1.55 -17.86
CA ASP A 197 24.19 -0.88 -17.13
C ASP A 197 23.91 0.51 -17.71
N ILE A 198 24.97 1.30 -17.94
CA ILE A 198 24.87 2.65 -18.50
C ILE A 198 24.23 2.61 -19.88
N ASP A 199 24.69 1.71 -20.76
CA ASP A 199 24.14 1.55 -22.11
C ASP A 199 22.65 1.20 -22.09
N ASN A 200 22.21 0.35 -21.14
CA ASN A 200 20.80 0.01 -20.98
C ASN A 200 19.97 1.19 -20.46
N ILE A 201 20.46 1.91 -19.44
CA ILE A 201 19.77 3.10 -18.92
C ILE A 201 19.66 4.17 -20.01
N GLN A 202 20.70 4.38 -20.82
CA GLN A 202 20.66 5.33 -21.94
C GLN A 202 19.61 4.93 -22.98
N LYS A 203 19.59 3.67 -23.42
CA LYS A 203 18.57 3.16 -24.34
C LYS A 203 17.15 3.39 -23.82
N ILE A 204 16.94 3.09 -22.54
CA ILE A 204 15.68 3.32 -21.85
C ILE A 204 15.35 4.83 -21.82
N SER A 205 16.31 5.66 -21.42
CA SER A 205 16.16 7.12 -21.29
C SER A 205 15.77 7.78 -22.60
N THR A 206 16.47 7.46 -23.70
CA THR A 206 16.15 7.92 -25.06
C THR A 206 14.78 7.44 -25.50
N PHE A 207 14.43 6.17 -25.22
CA PHE A 207 13.13 5.61 -25.59
C PHE A 207 11.96 6.35 -24.94
N PHE A 208 12.11 6.81 -23.70
CA PHE A 208 11.09 7.55 -22.95
C PHE A 208 11.23 9.08 -23.05
N GLY A 209 12.15 9.59 -23.89
CA GLY A 209 12.38 11.02 -24.08
C GLY A 209 12.85 11.74 -22.82
N ASN A 210 13.56 11.03 -21.93
CA ASN A 210 14.02 11.54 -20.65
C ASN A 210 15.51 11.23 -20.45
N GLU A 211 16.35 11.90 -21.24
CA GLU A 211 17.80 11.70 -21.28
C GLU A 211 18.49 11.98 -19.95
N GLN A 212 17.89 12.84 -19.11
CA GLN A 212 18.40 13.18 -17.78
C GLN A 212 18.47 11.96 -16.83
N ILE A 213 17.67 10.91 -17.05
CA ILE A 213 17.70 9.71 -16.21
C ILE A 213 19.11 9.08 -16.23
N ALA A 214 19.75 8.97 -17.40
CA ALA A 214 21.06 8.36 -17.50
C ALA A 214 22.17 9.11 -16.74
N GLU A 215 21.97 10.40 -16.47
CA GLU A 215 22.93 11.25 -15.76
C GLU A 215 22.80 11.17 -14.23
N ILE A 216 21.58 10.91 -13.74
CA ILE A 216 21.27 10.98 -12.31
C ILE A 216 21.54 9.63 -11.60
N TYR A 217 21.31 8.52 -12.29
CA TYR A 217 21.50 7.17 -11.74
C TYR A 217 22.92 6.68 -12.00
N ASN A 218 23.69 6.43 -10.93
CA ASN A 218 25.12 6.12 -11.03
C ASN A 218 25.60 4.95 -10.17
N CYS A 219 24.68 4.38 -9.38
CA CYS A 219 24.90 3.17 -8.61
C CYS A 219 23.74 2.20 -8.84
N LYS A 220 23.95 0.95 -8.47
CA LYS A 220 22.91 -0.06 -8.38
C LYS A 220 23.02 -0.86 -7.10
N VAL A 221 21.93 -1.50 -6.72
CA VAL A 221 21.88 -2.48 -5.65
C VAL A 221 20.95 -3.62 -6.05
N ARG A 222 21.18 -4.80 -5.50
CA ARG A 222 20.26 -5.93 -5.60
C ARG A 222 19.26 -5.90 -4.46
N VAL A 223 18.00 -6.15 -4.79
CA VAL A 223 16.90 -6.25 -3.82
C VAL A 223 16.10 -7.52 -4.06
N VAL A 224 15.60 -8.12 -2.99
CA VAL A 224 14.81 -9.34 -3.01
C VAL A 224 13.38 -9.02 -2.58
N SER A 225 12.42 -9.50 -3.36
CA SER A 225 10.98 -9.43 -3.08
C SER A 225 10.34 -10.77 -3.42
N ALA A 226 9.60 -11.37 -2.47
CA ALA A 226 8.93 -12.66 -2.64
C ALA A 226 9.84 -13.75 -3.26
N GLY A 227 11.09 -13.82 -2.81
CA GLY A 227 12.07 -14.82 -3.23
C GLY A 227 12.71 -14.60 -4.61
N LYS A 228 12.41 -13.48 -5.30
CA LYS A 228 13.07 -13.11 -6.56
C LYS A 228 13.94 -11.88 -6.37
N GLU A 229 15.11 -11.89 -7.01
CA GLU A 229 16.07 -10.78 -6.99
C GLU A 229 15.86 -9.83 -8.18
N TYR A 230 16.06 -8.54 -7.92
CA TYR A 230 15.88 -7.44 -8.86
C TYR A 230 17.03 -6.44 -8.76
N THR A 231 17.31 -5.73 -9.86
CA THR A 231 18.25 -4.61 -9.85
C THR A 231 17.50 -3.31 -9.62
N ALA A 232 17.89 -2.57 -8.58
CA ALA A 232 17.47 -1.19 -8.36
C ALA A 232 18.61 -0.23 -8.70
N TYR A 233 18.37 0.67 -9.63
CA TYR A 233 19.26 1.76 -9.98
C TYR A 233 19.02 2.91 -9.01
N ILE A 234 20.12 3.45 -8.46
CA ILE A 234 20.09 4.42 -7.37
C ILE A 234 20.75 5.74 -7.79
N GLN A 235 20.15 6.84 -7.38
CA GLN A 235 20.74 8.18 -7.50
C GLN A 235 21.79 8.40 -6.40
N LYS A 236 22.86 9.15 -6.71
CA LYS A 236 23.99 9.36 -5.79
C LYS A 236 23.58 9.71 -4.35
N ASN A 237 22.56 10.56 -4.23
CA ASN A 237 22.14 11.14 -2.95
C ASN A 237 21.46 10.11 -2.04
N PHE A 238 20.89 9.03 -2.59
CA PHE A 238 20.23 7.98 -1.82
C PHE A 238 21.19 6.88 -1.35
N ALA A 239 22.38 6.77 -1.95
CA ALA A 239 23.31 5.68 -1.66
C ALA A 239 23.77 5.64 -0.19
N ARG A 240 23.84 6.77 0.51
CA ARG A 240 24.38 6.80 1.89
C ARG A 240 23.49 6.10 2.93
N GLY A 241 22.19 5.94 2.65
CA GLY A 241 21.23 5.37 3.60
C GLY A 241 20.87 3.90 3.33
N ILE A 242 21.57 3.23 2.41
CA ILE A 242 21.25 1.87 1.98
C ILE A 242 22.35 0.93 2.43
N SER A 243 21.99 -0.12 3.16
CA SER A 243 22.90 -1.15 3.63
C SER A 243 22.41 -2.54 3.25
N LYS A 244 23.34 -3.48 3.10
CA LYS A 244 23.00 -4.88 2.87
C LYS A 244 22.18 -5.43 4.05
N ASN A 245 21.19 -6.25 3.74
CA ASN A 245 20.18 -6.83 4.65
C ASN A 245 19.16 -5.83 5.22
N MET A 246 19.18 -4.55 4.81
CA MET A 246 18.13 -3.61 5.16
C MET A 246 16.78 -4.10 4.62
N PHE A 247 15.77 -4.14 5.48
CA PHE A 247 14.38 -4.34 5.08
C PHE A 247 13.70 -2.97 4.97
N CYS A 248 13.09 -2.68 3.83
CA CYS A 248 12.58 -1.35 3.54
C CYS A 248 11.41 -1.38 2.56
N LEU A 249 10.66 -0.29 2.51
CA LEU A 249 9.80 0.01 1.38
C LEU A 249 10.63 0.73 0.31
N LEU A 250 10.86 0.06 -0.82
CA LEU A 250 11.47 0.63 -2.00
C LEU A 250 10.39 1.29 -2.86
N ALA A 251 10.51 2.59 -3.09
CA ALA A 251 9.70 3.30 -4.07
C ALA A 251 10.51 3.52 -5.35
N TYR A 252 9.85 3.35 -6.50
CA TYR A 252 10.53 3.32 -7.78
C TYR A 252 9.64 3.78 -8.93
N CYS A 253 10.30 4.24 -9.99
CA CYS A 253 9.74 4.21 -11.34
C CYS A 253 10.15 2.89 -12.00
N THR A 254 9.27 2.28 -12.79
CA THR A 254 9.62 1.05 -13.54
C THR A 254 9.72 1.32 -15.02
N MET A 255 10.67 0.67 -15.66
CA MET A 255 10.77 0.59 -17.10
C MET A 255 11.14 -0.84 -17.51
N GLY A 256 10.87 -1.19 -18.76
CA GLY A 256 10.86 -2.56 -19.24
C GLY A 256 11.50 -2.61 -20.61
N LEU A 257 12.52 -3.45 -20.74
CA LEU A 257 13.30 -3.58 -21.97
C LEU A 257 13.75 -5.03 -22.10
N ASN A 258 13.57 -5.65 -23.27
CA ASN A 258 13.98 -7.02 -23.54
C ASN A 258 13.55 -8.01 -22.43
N GLU A 259 12.28 -7.97 -22.03
CA GLU A 259 11.73 -8.84 -20.99
C GLU A 259 12.36 -8.66 -19.58
N ASN A 260 13.11 -7.59 -19.36
CA ASN A 260 13.67 -7.26 -18.06
C ASN A 260 12.96 -6.06 -17.45
N LEU A 261 12.70 -6.14 -16.15
CA LEU A 261 12.15 -5.06 -15.34
C LEU A 261 13.30 -4.28 -14.71
N TYR A 262 13.36 -2.98 -14.99
CA TYR A 262 14.34 -2.04 -14.47
C TYR A 262 13.66 -1.14 -13.44
N LEU A 263 14.22 -1.09 -12.23
CA LEU A 263 13.71 -0.29 -11.12
C LEU A 263 14.59 0.95 -10.96
N PHE A 264 14.01 2.12 -11.16
CA PHE A 264 14.67 3.41 -10.93
C PHE A 264 14.22 3.94 -9.57
N ALA A 265 15.05 3.74 -8.55
CA ALA A 265 14.70 4.03 -7.17
C ALA A 265 14.51 5.53 -6.93
N THR A 266 13.39 5.87 -6.29
CA THR A 266 13.04 7.24 -5.89
C THR A 266 13.13 7.44 -4.37
N ALA A 267 13.01 6.37 -3.59
CA ALA A 267 13.23 6.39 -2.15
C ALA A 267 13.44 4.97 -1.59
N PHE A 268 14.17 4.89 -0.48
CA PHE A 268 14.23 3.73 0.41
C PHE A 268 13.73 4.21 1.77
N ILE A 269 12.62 3.66 2.25
CA ILE A 269 12.09 3.97 3.58
C ILE A 269 12.33 2.76 4.47
N GLU A 270 13.18 2.91 5.49
CA GLU A 270 13.46 1.85 6.45
C GLU A 270 12.16 1.39 7.13
N ALA A 271 11.99 0.08 7.23
CA ALA A 271 10.83 -0.51 7.85
C ALA A 271 11.14 -0.92 9.28
N GLU A 272 10.26 -0.54 10.21
CA GLU A 272 10.35 -0.88 11.61
C GLU A 272 9.78 -2.28 11.83
N LYS A 273 10.51 -3.11 12.58
CA LYS A 273 10.03 -4.41 13.01
C LYS A 273 9.05 -4.22 14.17
N LYS A 274 7.89 -4.89 14.09
CA LYS A 274 6.94 -4.95 15.20
C LYS A 274 7.45 -5.75 16.39
#